data_AF-A0A7W1RRG9-F1
#
_entry.id   AF-A0A7W1RRG9-F1
#
_cell.length_a   1.000
_cell.length_b   1.000
_cell.length_c   1.000
_cell.angle_alpha   90.00
_cell.angle_beta   90.00
_cell.angle_gamma   90.00
#
_symmetry.space_group_name_H-M   'P 1'
#
loop_
_entity.id
_entity.type
_entity.pdbx_description
1 polymer ?
#
loop_
_entity_poly.entity_id
_entity_poly.type
_entity_poly.pdbx_seq_one_letter_code
_entity_poly.pdbx_strand_id
1 'polypeptide(L)'
;MRVEGVPISRCFVRAGDASDIAAVGSDYLAVASDLALRARRRPASADSVRLGYLVGAMRRGASRTQGIHDEMIRRIEQELVLVDTGSEAYRRGERAGRATG
;
A
#
# COMPACT_ATOMS: atom_id res chain seq x y z
N MET A 1 34.34 -1.79 -12.65
CA MET A 1 34.25 -3.06 -11.90
C MET A 1 32.95 -3.78 -12.32
N ARG A 2 33.06 -5.02 -12.81
CA ARG A 2 31.94 -5.84 -13.29
C ARG A 2 31.90 -7.13 -12.45
N VAL A 3 30.70 -7.61 -12.11
CA VAL A 3 30.49 -8.95 -11.53
C VAL A 3 29.71 -9.74 -12.57
N GLU A 4 30.22 -10.91 -12.99
CA GLU A 4 29.56 -11.76 -14.00
C GLU A 4 29.22 -11.02 -15.32
N GLY A 5 30.07 -10.08 -15.75
CA GLY A 5 29.86 -9.30 -16.98
C GLY A 5 28.84 -8.14 -16.87
N VAL A 6 28.11 -8.02 -15.76
CA VAL A 6 27.17 -6.92 -15.51
C VAL A 6 27.87 -5.77 -14.79
N PRO A 7 27.67 -4.50 -15.20
CA PRO A 7 28.17 -3.35 -14.44
C PRO A 7 27.58 -3.35 -13.02
N ILE A 8 28.43 -3.19 -11.99
CA ILE A 8 27.99 -3.11 -10.59
C ILE A 8 26.87 -2.07 -10.40
N SER A 9 26.91 -0.95 -11.12
CA SER A 9 25.88 0.09 -11.09
C SER A 9 24.48 -0.46 -11.43
N ARG A 10 24.36 -1.48 -12.29
CA ARG A 10 23.09 -2.14 -12.59
C ARG A 10 22.64 -3.11 -11.50
N CYS A 11 23.57 -3.78 -10.82
CA CYS A 11 23.24 -4.65 -9.69
C CYS A 11 22.84 -3.84 -8.45
N PHE A 12 23.51 -2.71 -8.21
CA PHE A 12 23.26 -1.85 -7.06
C PHE A 12 21.95 -1.05 -7.19
N VAL A 13 21.65 -0.50 -8.38
CA VAL A 13 20.36 0.17 -8.65
C VAL A 13 19.20 -0.82 -8.48
N ARG A 14 19.33 -2.05 -9.00
CA ARG A 14 18.29 -3.08 -8.88
C ARG A 14 18.12 -3.62 -7.46
N ALA A 15 19.19 -3.64 -6.66
CA ALA A 15 19.14 -4.08 -5.26
C ALA A 15 18.57 -3.00 -4.34
N GLY A 16 19.00 -1.74 -4.50
CA GLY A 16 18.50 -0.61 -3.71
C GLY A 16 17.03 -0.30 -3.98
N ASP A 17 16.62 -0.27 -5.26
CA ASP A 17 15.22 0.00 -5.61
C ASP A 17 14.29 -1.10 -5.06
N ALA A 18 14.67 -2.38 -5.18
CA ALA A 18 13.84 -3.50 -4.74
C ALA A 18 13.79 -3.64 -3.20
N SER A 19 14.91 -3.42 -2.50
CA SER A 19 14.94 -3.47 -1.03
C SER A 19 14.17 -2.31 -0.41
N ASP A 20 14.28 -1.11 -0.99
CA ASP A 20 13.59 0.07 -0.50
C ASP A 20 12.08 -0.05 -0.76
N ILE A 21 11.69 -0.57 -1.93
CA ILE A 21 10.29 -0.92 -2.23
C ILE A 21 9.75 -1.97 -1.25
N ALA A 22 10.55 -2.97 -0.90
CA ALA A 22 10.12 -4.01 0.04
C ALA A 22 9.94 -3.46 1.46
N ALA A 23 10.91 -2.66 1.95
CA ALA A 23 10.87 -2.06 3.28
C ALA A 23 9.69 -1.10 3.45
N VAL A 24 9.50 -0.19 2.49
CA VAL A 24 8.37 0.74 2.46
C VAL A 24 7.04 -0.01 2.35
N GLY A 25 7.02 -1.11 1.59
CA GLY A 25 5.87 -2.00 1.49
C GLY A 25 5.45 -2.64 2.81
N SER A 26 6.42 -3.11 3.61
CA SER A 26 6.15 -3.67 4.94
C SER A 26 5.58 -2.64 5.91
N ASP A 27 6.04 -1.40 5.87
CA ASP A 27 5.51 -0.33 6.72
C ASP A 27 4.06 0.00 6.37
N TYR A 28 3.73 0.09 5.08
CA TYR A 28 2.35 0.30 4.65
C TYR A 28 1.42 -0.82 5.08
N LEU A 29 1.87 -2.08 4.98
CA LEU A 29 1.08 -3.22 5.43
C LEU A 29 0.83 -3.18 6.94
N ALA A 30 1.85 -2.86 7.74
CA ALA A 30 1.71 -2.75 9.20
C ALA A 30 0.70 -1.65 9.59
N VAL A 31 0.77 -0.49 8.93
CA VAL A 31 -0.18 0.61 9.14
C VAL A 31 -1.59 0.21 8.70
N ALA A 32 -1.72 -0.46 7.54
CA ALA A 32 -3.02 -0.93 7.04
C ALA A 32 -3.65 -1.94 8.00
N SER A 33 -2.89 -2.91 8.52
CA SER A 33 -3.37 -3.90 9.50
C SER A 33 -3.86 -3.25 10.79
N ASP A 34 -3.11 -2.31 11.37
CA ASP A 34 -3.52 -1.60 12.59
C ASP A 34 -4.80 -0.79 12.37
N LEU A 35 -4.87 -0.05 11.25
CA LEU A 35 -6.06 0.70 10.88
C LEU A 35 -7.26 -0.21 10.61
N ALA A 36 -7.07 -1.35 9.95
CA ALA A 36 -8.13 -2.34 9.70
C ALA A 36 -8.70 -2.91 11.00
N LEU A 37 -7.84 -3.25 11.97
CA LEU A 37 -8.26 -3.73 13.29
C LEU A 37 -9.14 -2.72 14.03
N ARG A 38 -8.83 -1.42 13.91
CA ARG A 38 -9.59 -0.32 14.54
C ARG A 38 -10.87 0.02 13.78
N ALA A 39 -10.78 0.12 12.46
CA ALA A 39 -11.88 0.41 11.55
C ALA A 39 -12.97 -0.67 11.64
N ARG A 40 -12.59 -1.95 11.73
CA ARG A 40 -13.53 -3.07 11.96
C ARG A 40 -14.39 -2.88 13.21
N ARG A 41 -13.81 -2.33 14.29
CA ARG A 41 -14.53 -2.11 15.55
C ARG A 41 -15.43 -0.87 15.48
N ARG A 42 -15.07 0.12 14.66
CA ARG A 42 -15.78 1.40 14.53
C ARG A 42 -15.83 1.85 13.05
N PRO A 43 -16.78 1.32 12.25
CA PRO A 43 -16.86 1.57 10.81
C PRO A 43 -16.99 3.05 10.41
N ALA A 44 -17.63 3.88 11.23
CA ALA A 44 -17.79 5.31 10.98
C ALA A 44 -16.67 6.20 11.57
N SER A 45 -15.56 5.60 12.02
CA SER A 45 -14.48 6.33 12.70
C SER A 45 -13.50 7.03 11.76
N ALA A 46 -12.69 7.92 12.32
CA ALA A 46 -11.55 8.52 11.62
C ALA A 46 -10.54 7.46 11.13
N ASP A 47 -10.41 6.32 11.82
CA ASP A 47 -9.51 5.24 11.39
C ASP A 47 -10.02 4.56 10.11
N SER A 48 -11.34 4.44 9.92
CA SER A 48 -11.90 4.01 8.62
C SER A 48 -11.58 5.00 7.50
N VAL A 49 -11.62 6.31 7.78
CA VAL A 49 -11.25 7.35 6.79
C VAL A 49 -9.76 7.22 6.43
N ARG A 50 -8.89 7.06 7.43
CA ARG A 50 -7.43 6.91 7.24
C ARG A 50 -7.11 5.63 6.46
N LEU A 51 -7.77 4.53 6.79
CA LEU A 51 -7.61 3.26 6.08
C LEU A 51 -8.03 3.39 4.61
N GLY A 52 -9.20 3.98 4.37
CA GLY A 52 -9.67 4.27 3.02
C GLY A 52 -8.65 5.11 2.26
N TYR A 53 -8.17 6.20 2.86
CA TYR A 53 -7.16 7.07 2.24
C TYR A 53 -5.89 6.31 1.85
N LEU A 54 -5.34 5.51 2.76
CA LEU A 54 -4.15 4.70 2.49
C LEU A 54 -4.39 3.74 1.31
N VAL A 55 -5.50 2.99 1.31
CA VAL A 55 -5.86 2.06 0.22
C VAL A 55 -6.02 2.80 -1.11
N GLY A 56 -6.67 3.96 -1.11
CA GLY A 56 -6.83 4.80 -2.29
C GLY A 56 -5.50 5.28 -2.87
N ALA A 57 -4.60 5.75 -2.01
CA ALA A 57 -3.27 6.22 -2.40
C ALA A 57 -2.42 5.08 -2.99
N MET A 58 -2.42 3.91 -2.36
CA MET A 58 -1.66 2.75 -2.86
C MET A 58 -2.21 2.23 -4.18
N ARG A 59 -3.53 2.16 -4.37
CA ARG A 59 -4.14 1.79 -5.66
C ARG A 59 -3.73 2.74 -6.78
N ARG A 60 -3.65 4.05 -6.49
CA ARG A 60 -3.16 5.07 -7.42
C ARG A 60 -1.66 4.93 -7.70
N GLY A 61 -0.87 4.60 -6.69
CA GLY A 61 0.57 4.32 -6.85
C GLY A 61 0.81 3.10 -7.73
N ALA A 62 0.14 1.99 -7.41
CA ALA A 62 0.26 0.71 -8.11
C ALA A 62 -0.12 0.80 -9.59
N SER A 63 -1.15 1.59 -9.94
CA SER A 63 -1.55 1.78 -11.34
C SER A 63 -0.46 2.47 -12.20
N ARG A 64 0.54 3.10 -11.57
CA ARG A 64 1.67 3.74 -12.25
C ARG A 64 2.88 2.83 -12.43
N THR A 65 2.91 1.68 -11.76
CA THR A 65 4.14 0.88 -11.62
C THR A 65 4.10 -0.46 -12.36
N GLN A 66 3.30 -0.59 -13.43
CA GLN A 66 3.23 -1.79 -14.30
C GLN A 66 3.27 -3.14 -13.55
N GLY A 67 2.53 -3.27 -12.45
CA GLY A 67 2.40 -4.52 -11.70
C GLY A 67 3.44 -4.78 -10.60
N ILE A 68 4.42 -3.88 -10.41
CA ILE A 68 5.45 -4.03 -9.34
C ILE A 68 4.82 -4.14 -7.93
N HIS A 69 3.65 -3.54 -7.71
CA HIS A 69 2.98 -3.50 -6.41
C HIS A 69 1.76 -4.43 -6.29
N ASP A 70 1.48 -5.29 -7.28
CA ASP A 70 0.24 -6.10 -7.30
C ASP A 70 0.13 -7.04 -6.10
N GLU A 71 1.23 -7.69 -5.72
CA GLU A 71 1.27 -8.56 -4.53
C GLU A 71 1.00 -7.77 -3.24
N MET A 72 1.48 -6.53 -3.15
CA MET A 72 1.23 -5.67 -1.99
C MET A 72 -0.24 -5.26 -1.91
N ILE A 73 -0.84 -4.89 -3.03
CA ILE A 73 -2.28 -4.59 -3.10
C ILE A 73 -3.09 -5.82 -2.67
N ARG A 74 -2.73 -7.00 -3.14
CA ARG A 74 -3.40 -8.25 -2.77
C ARG A 74 -3.35 -8.52 -1.27
N ARG A 75 -2.21 -8.34 -0.62
CA ARG A 75 -2.07 -8.49 0.84
C ARG A 75 -2.93 -7.50 1.60
N ILE A 76 -2.97 -6.26 1.15
CA ILE A 76 -3.78 -5.23 1.81
C ILE A 76 -5.27 -5.53 1.63
N GLU A 77 -5.69 -6.02 0.47
CA GLU A 77 -7.07 -6.46 0.26
C GLU A 77 -7.47 -7.60 1.21
N GLN A 78 -6.53 -8.47 1.61
CA GLN A 78 -6.77 -9.49 2.65
C GLN A 78 -7.02 -8.86 4.03
N GLU A 79 -6.32 -7.78 4.39
CA GLU A 79 -6.56 -7.05 5.66
C GLU A 79 -7.95 -6.39 5.70
N LEU A 80 -8.52 -6.07 4.55
CA LEU A 80 -9.82 -5.40 4.44
C LEU A 80 -11.02 -6.35 4.56
N VAL A 81 -10.82 -7.68 4.56
CA VAL A 81 -11.90 -8.68 4.50
C VAL A 81 -12.96 -8.48 5.58
N LEU A 82 -12.55 -8.04 6.78
CA LEU A 82 -13.44 -7.82 7.92
C LEU A 82 -13.78 -6.34 8.16
N VAL A 83 -13.39 -5.45 7.25
CA VAL A 83 -13.65 -4.01 7.33
C VAL A 83 -14.91 -3.69 6.52
N ASP A 84 -15.77 -2.85 7.07
CA ASP A 84 -16.89 -2.28 6.31
C ASP A 84 -16.37 -1.22 5.30
N THR A 85 -15.95 -1.71 4.15
CA THR A 85 -15.52 -0.89 3.01
C THR A 85 -16.70 -0.17 2.31
N GLY A 86 -17.94 -0.53 2.66
CA GLY A 86 -19.16 0.17 2.22
C GLY A 86 -19.47 1.42 3.04
N SER A 87 -18.89 1.55 4.25
CA SER A 87 -19.08 2.72 5.11
C SER A 87 -18.73 4.03 4.39
N GLU A 88 -19.49 5.08 4.70
CA GLU A 88 -19.24 6.40 4.12
C GLU A 88 -17.85 6.93 4.51
N ALA A 89 -17.42 6.68 5.76
CA ALA A 89 -16.12 7.06 6.26
C ALA A 89 -14.99 6.44 5.42
N TYR A 90 -15.03 5.12 5.19
CA TYR A 90 -14.05 4.45 4.34
C TYR A 90 -14.08 4.98 2.91
N ARG A 91 -15.25 5.07 2.28
CA ARG A 91 -15.39 5.55 0.89
C ARG A 91 -14.92 6.99 0.70
N ARG A 92 -15.17 7.86 1.69
CA ARG A 92 -14.65 9.23 1.69
C ARG A 92 -13.12 9.24 1.70
N GLY A 93 -12.52 8.47 2.60
CA GLY A 93 -11.07 8.29 2.66
C GLY A 93 -10.51 7.80 1.34
N GLU A 94 -11.09 6.73 0.80
CA GLU A 94 -10.63 6.10 -0.44
C GLU A 94 -10.65 7.04 -1.63
N ARG A 95 -11.73 7.80 -1.82
CA ARG A 95 -11.79 8.82 -2.88
C ARG A 95 -10.69 9.87 -2.73
N ALA A 96 -10.47 10.36 -1.51
CA ALA A 96 -9.43 11.35 -1.25
C ALA A 96 -8.02 10.79 -1.51
N GLY A 97 -7.76 9.55 -1.09
CA GLY A 97 -6.49 8.85 -1.35
C GLY A 97 -6.23 8.66 -2.83
N ARG A 98 -7.23 8.20 -3.60
CA ARG A 98 -7.09 8.05 -5.05
C ARG A 98 -6.87 9.38 -5.79
N ALA A 99 -7.34 10.49 -5.24
CA ALA A 99 -7.18 11.81 -5.85
C ALA A 99 -5.82 12.45 -5.51
N THR A 100 -5.37 12.34 -4.25
CA THR A 100 -4.29 13.17 -3.70
C THR A 100 -3.07 12.42 -3.19
N GLY A 101 -3.15 11.09 -3.05
CA GLY A 101 -2.01 10.26 -2.65
C GLY A 101 -1.01 10.03 -3.77
#